data_AF-A0AAN8JU30-F1
#
_entry.id   AF-A0AAN8JU30-F1
#
_cell.length_a   1.000
_cell.length_b   1.000
_cell.length_c   1.000
_cell.angle_alpha   90.00
_cell.angle_beta   90.00
_cell.angle_gamma   90.00
#
_symmetry.space_group_name_H-M   'P 1'
#
loop_
_entity.id
_entity.type
_entity.pdbx_description
1 polymer ?
#
loop_
_entity_poly.entity_id
_entity_poly.type
_entity_poly.pdbx_seq_one_letter_code
_entity_poly.pdbx_strand_id
1 'polypeptide(L)'
;MILSRSLMYSGSQVAYMLWGYYFTIVVLFFYFMIVSYLIILPFAGRVSYEFLFIFWALVPTIIVSYSLFYTQKFLANKVFLQKGLSFDSNHRMHRPLALDNRRLYHIVSYFLFFFYIFVGLCKAIIRVVKGVVLGVAYLSRLDRCNLIPGFEHWDPGYLSYVSILQVEMAHCHPVLVTFCHLLKQNPIPRRSSFFIEPNIEDTEAVMDSPIGRRRLVINRWLKLYTLARNPTLIPIKKCDS
;
A
#
# COMPACT_ATOMS: atom_id res chain seq x y z
N MET A 1 11.69 -12.86 -19.72
CA MET A 1 10.24 -12.75 -19.41
C MET A 1 9.83 -11.35 -18.97
N ILE A 2 10.54 -10.72 -18.02
CA ILE A 2 10.23 -9.36 -17.51
C ILE A 2 10.22 -8.31 -18.64
N LEU A 3 11.24 -8.31 -19.50
CA LEU A 3 11.31 -7.38 -20.64
C LEU A 3 10.13 -7.51 -21.63
N SER A 4 9.64 -8.73 -21.86
CA SER A 4 8.46 -8.93 -22.71
C SER A 4 7.20 -8.33 -22.09
N ARG A 5 7.06 -8.44 -20.76
CA ARG A 5 5.92 -7.88 -20.02
C ARG A 5 5.98 -6.36 -19.93
N SER A 6 7.17 -5.76 -19.85
CA SER A 6 7.32 -4.30 -19.87
C SER A 6 6.93 -3.68 -21.22
N LEU A 7 7.20 -4.36 -22.34
CA LEU A 7 6.77 -3.90 -23.67
C LEU A 7 5.24 -3.87 -23.82
N MET A 8 4.52 -4.75 -23.11
CA MET A 8 3.07 -4.84 -23.16
C MET A 8 2.36 -3.81 -22.25
N TYR A 9 3.11 -3.08 -21.41
CA TYR A 9 2.54 -2.19 -20.40
C TYR A 9 1.69 -1.08 -21.00
N SER A 10 2.21 -0.37 -22.01
CA SER A 10 1.51 0.78 -22.60
C SER A 10 0.16 0.40 -23.22
N GLY A 11 0.11 -0.71 -23.98
CA GLY A 11 -1.13 -1.23 -24.55
C GLY A 11 -2.11 -1.72 -23.49
N SER A 12 -1.60 -2.43 -22.48
CA SER A 12 -2.41 -2.90 -21.34
C SER A 12 -3.02 -1.72 -20.59
N GLN A 13 -2.24 -0.67 -20.28
CA GLN A 13 -2.69 0.50 -19.55
C GLN A 13 -3.90 1.18 -20.23
N VAL A 14 -3.81 1.43 -21.54
CA VAL A 14 -4.92 2.04 -22.28
C VAL A 14 -6.13 1.11 -22.31
N ALA A 15 -5.93 -0.19 -22.53
CA ALA A 15 -7.02 -1.17 -22.56
C ALA A 15 -7.78 -1.24 -21.22
N TYR A 16 -7.07 -1.31 -20.09
CA TYR A 16 -7.68 -1.32 -18.75
C TYR A 16 -8.36 0.01 -18.40
N MET A 17 -7.84 1.14 -18.88
CA MET A 17 -8.53 2.43 -18.74
C MET A 17 -9.86 2.46 -19.49
N LEU A 18 -9.88 1.98 -20.75
CA LEU A 18 -11.11 1.91 -21.55
C LEU A 18 -12.15 0.97 -20.94
N TRP A 19 -11.74 -0.23 -20.53
CA TRP A 19 -12.62 -1.18 -19.84
C TRP A 19 -13.11 -0.64 -18.50
N GLY A 20 -12.23 -0.03 -17.72
CA GLY A 20 -12.59 0.61 -16.46
C GLY A 20 -13.63 1.72 -16.65
N TYR A 21 -13.47 2.56 -17.68
CA TYR A 21 -14.44 3.60 -18.03
C TYR A 21 -15.80 3.01 -18.43
N TYR A 22 -15.79 1.99 -19.30
CA TYR A 22 -17.01 1.30 -19.73
C TYR A 22 -17.78 0.71 -18.53
N PHE A 23 -17.11 -0.07 -17.68
CA PHE A 23 -17.76 -0.66 -16.50
C PHE A 23 -18.23 0.41 -15.51
N THR A 24 -17.50 1.51 -15.36
CA THR A 24 -17.92 2.62 -14.51
C THR A 24 -19.23 3.24 -15.00
N ILE A 25 -19.39 3.47 -16.31
CA ILE A 25 -20.65 3.96 -16.89
C ILE A 25 -21.80 2.99 -16.63
N VAL A 26 -21.57 1.69 -16.88
CA VAL A 26 -22.59 0.66 -16.67
C VAL A 26 -23.05 0.63 -15.22
N VAL A 27 -22.11 0.61 -14.26
CA VAL A 27 -22.42 0.63 -12.83
C VAL A 27 -23.14 1.91 -12.43
N LEU A 28 -22.71 3.06 -12.94
CA LEU A 28 -23.33 4.36 -12.67
C LEU A 28 -24.77 4.42 -13.21
N PHE A 29 -25.02 3.84 -14.39
CA PHE A 29 -26.37 3.72 -14.96
C PHE A 29 -27.28 2.89 -14.04
N PHE A 30 -26.84 1.70 -13.61
CA PHE A 30 -27.63 0.89 -12.67
C PHE A 30 -27.82 1.59 -11.33
N TYR A 31 -26.79 2.27 -10.83
CA TYR A 31 -26.89 3.06 -9.60
C TYR A 31 -27.98 4.14 -9.70
N PHE A 32 -27.98 4.94 -10.77
CA PHE A 32 -29.01 5.97 -10.97
C PHE A 32 -30.40 5.37 -11.17
N MET A 33 -30.52 4.23 -11.87
CA MET A 33 -31.78 3.52 -12.02
C MET A 33 -32.32 3.05 -10.66
N ILE A 34 -31.47 2.44 -9.82
CA ILE A 34 -31.82 2.00 -8.47
C ILE A 34 -32.22 3.20 -7.60
N VAL A 35 -31.43 4.28 -7.60
CA VAL A 35 -31.74 5.50 -6.82
C VAL A 35 -33.06 6.12 -7.25
N SER A 36 -33.31 6.21 -8.55
CA SER A 36 -34.56 6.73 -9.09
C SER A 36 -35.76 5.90 -8.62
N TYR A 37 -35.65 4.57 -8.74
CA TYR A 37 -36.72 3.65 -8.34
C TYR A 37 -36.94 3.59 -6.82
N LEU A 38 -35.87 3.55 -6.02
CA LEU A 38 -35.95 3.37 -4.57
C LEU A 38 -36.19 4.66 -3.78
N ILE A 39 -35.81 5.84 -4.30
CA ILE A 39 -35.86 7.10 -3.55
C ILE A 39 -36.79 8.10 -4.23
N ILE A 40 -36.61 8.36 -5.54
CA ILE A 40 -37.34 9.43 -6.24
C ILE A 40 -38.82 9.06 -6.41
N LEU A 41 -39.10 7.85 -6.88
CA LEU A 41 -40.48 7.38 -7.07
C LEU A 41 -41.33 7.34 -5.78
N PRO A 42 -40.85 6.81 -4.63
CA PRO A 42 -41.65 6.81 -3.41
C PRO A 42 -41.85 8.21 -2.85
N PHE A 43 -40.87 9.11 -2.99
CA PHE A 43 -41.04 10.50 -2.56
C PHE A 43 -42.05 11.26 -3.42
N ALA A 44 -42.13 10.93 -4.71
CA ALA A 44 -43.14 11.47 -5.63
C ALA A 44 -44.55 10.88 -5.41
N GLY A 45 -44.72 9.95 -4.45
CA GLY A 45 -46.01 9.33 -4.15
C GLY A 45 -46.56 8.40 -5.25
N ARG A 46 -45.73 8.01 -6.23
CA ARG A 46 -46.13 7.20 -7.39
C ARG A 46 -45.94 5.69 -7.18
N VAL A 47 -45.75 5.25 -5.94
CA VAL A 47 -45.39 3.86 -5.61
C VAL A 47 -46.49 3.19 -4.80
N SER A 48 -46.74 1.92 -5.07
CA SER A 48 -47.69 1.08 -4.32
C SER A 48 -47.29 0.96 -2.85
N TYR A 49 -48.30 0.96 -1.97
CA TYR A 49 -48.12 0.84 -0.51
C TYR A 49 -47.36 -0.44 -0.10
N GLU A 50 -47.52 -1.54 -0.85
CA GLU A 50 -46.80 -2.82 -0.64
C GLU A 50 -45.28 -2.65 -0.66
N PHE A 51 -44.76 -1.76 -1.50
CA PHE A 51 -43.32 -1.53 -1.59
C PHE A 51 -42.79 -0.74 -0.39
N LEU A 52 -43.55 0.26 0.07
CA LEU A 52 -43.27 1.04 1.27
C LEU A 52 -43.34 0.19 2.55
N PHE A 53 -44.23 -0.80 2.57
CA PHE A 53 -44.37 -1.74 3.68
C PHE A 53 -43.10 -2.55 3.93
N ILE A 54 -42.43 -3.02 2.87
CA ILE A 54 -41.17 -3.77 2.98
C ILE A 54 -40.09 -2.91 3.65
N PHE A 55 -39.96 -1.63 3.28
CA PHE A 55 -39.01 -0.71 3.91
C PHE A 55 -39.33 -0.50 5.39
N TRP A 56 -40.61 -0.26 5.71
CA TRP A 56 -41.06 -0.12 7.09
C TRP A 56 -40.85 -1.38 7.93
N ALA A 57 -40.99 -2.57 7.34
CA ALA A 57 -40.73 -3.84 7.99
C ALA A 57 -39.23 -4.09 8.24
N LEU A 58 -38.35 -3.59 7.37
CA LEU A 58 -36.89 -3.74 7.51
C LEU A 58 -36.31 -2.85 8.61
N VAL A 59 -36.86 -1.65 8.83
CA VAL A 59 -36.34 -0.68 9.83
C VAL A 59 -36.23 -1.28 11.25
N PRO A 60 -37.26 -1.93 11.82
CA PRO A 60 -37.17 -2.58 13.13
C PRO A 60 -36.07 -3.63 13.21
N THR A 61 -35.88 -4.44 12.16
CA THR A 61 -34.84 -5.49 12.16
C THR A 61 -33.44 -4.89 12.25
N ILE A 62 -33.21 -3.76 11.57
CA ILE A 62 -31.95 -3.01 11.63
C ILE A 62 -31.77 -2.45 13.05
N ILE A 63 -32.80 -1.82 13.63
CA ILE A 63 -32.75 -1.25 14.99
C ILE A 63 -32.39 -2.33 16.02
N VAL A 64 -33.05 -3.48 15.97
CA VAL A 64 -32.77 -4.62 16.87
C VAL A 64 -31.33 -5.10 16.71
N SER A 65 -30.84 -5.22 15.48
CA SER A 65 -29.45 -5.64 15.21
C SER A 65 -28.40 -4.69 15.79
N TYR A 66 -28.61 -3.39 15.66
CA TYR A 66 -27.73 -2.38 16.24
C TYR A 66 -27.82 -2.38 17.77
N SER A 67 -29.03 -2.47 18.33
CA SER A 67 -29.23 -2.57 19.78
C SER A 67 -28.48 -3.77 20.38
N LEU A 68 -28.57 -4.94 19.75
CA LEU A 68 -27.84 -6.14 20.17
C LEU A 68 -26.31 -5.96 20.08
N PHE A 69 -25.82 -5.27 19.05
CA PHE A 69 -24.40 -4.95 18.96
C PHE A 69 -23.92 -4.02 20.09
N TYR A 70 -24.67 -2.96 20.41
CA TYR A 70 -24.33 -2.04 21.48
C TYR A 70 -24.41 -2.69 22.86
N THR A 71 -25.47 -3.45 23.14
CA THR A 71 -25.62 -4.19 24.40
C THR A 71 -24.48 -5.17 24.60
N GLN A 72 -24.04 -5.88 23.55
CA GLN A 72 -22.87 -6.76 23.66
C GLN A 72 -21.57 -6.01 23.93
N LYS A 73 -21.33 -4.87 23.27
CA LYS A 73 -20.17 -4.03 23.54
C LYS A 73 -20.18 -3.52 24.99
N PHE A 74 -21.37 -3.21 25.50
CA PHE A 74 -21.56 -2.81 26.90
C PHE A 74 -21.29 -3.98 27.87
N LEU A 75 -21.88 -5.15 27.65
CA LEU A 75 -21.65 -6.36 28.47
C LEU A 75 -20.17 -6.77 28.45
N ALA A 76 -19.53 -6.74 27.28
CA ALA A 76 -18.10 -7.02 27.13
C ALA A 76 -17.26 -6.12 28.02
N ASN A 77 -17.51 -4.81 28.00
CA ASN A 77 -16.71 -3.84 28.74
C ASN A 77 -17.02 -3.78 30.25
N LYS A 78 -18.27 -4.05 30.65
CA LYS A 78 -18.73 -3.85 32.04
C LYS A 78 -18.82 -5.14 32.85
N VAL A 79 -19.13 -6.26 32.21
CA VAL A 79 -19.48 -7.53 32.87
C VAL A 79 -18.46 -8.62 32.60
N PHE A 80 -17.92 -8.71 31.37
CA PHE A 80 -17.01 -9.80 31.01
C PHE A 80 -15.53 -9.45 31.21
N LEU A 81 -15.11 -8.21 30.97
CA LEU A 81 -13.71 -7.82 31.07
C LEU A 81 -13.31 -7.53 32.53
N GLN A 82 -12.28 -8.21 33.02
CA GLN A 82 -11.72 -7.97 34.34
C GLN A 82 -11.24 -6.52 34.46
N LYS A 83 -11.65 -5.80 35.52
CA LYS A 83 -11.27 -4.40 35.77
C LYS A 83 -9.82 -4.23 36.29
N GLY A 84 -8.98 -5.25 36.15
CA GLY A 84 -7.61 -5.24 36.66
C GLY A 84 -6.64 -4.60 35.67
N LEU A 85 -6.11 -3.42 36.00
CA LEU A 85 -4.87 -2.94 35.42
C LEU A 85 -3.73 -3.85 35.90
N SER A 86 -3.37 -4.85 35.10
CA SER A 86 -2.07 -5.50 35.27
C SER A 86 -1.00 -4.52 34.81
N PHE A 87 -0.31 -3.90 35.78
CA PHE A 87 0.86 -3.06 35.52
C PHE A 87 2.00 -3.98 35.09
N ASP A 88 2.13 -4.22 33.78
CA ASP A 88 3.31 -4.90 33.25
C ASP A 88 4.49 -3.93 33.24
N SER A 89 5.65 -4.45 33.61
CA SER A 89 6.95 -3.78 33.77
C SER A 89 7.45 -3.04 32.52
N ASN A 90 6.81 -3.23 31.37
CA ASN A 90 7.00 -2.44 30.17
C ASN A 90 5.82 -1.49 29.99
N HIS A 91 6.09 -0.18 30.11
CA HIS A 91 5.24 1.00 29.90
C HIS A 91 4.30 0.95 28.66
N ARG A 92 3.40 -0.02 28.60
CA ARG A 92 2.38 -0.23 27.59
C ARG A 92 1.14 -0.74 28.29
N MET A 93 0.11 0.09 28.29
CA MET A 93 -1.14 -0.15 28.99
C MET A 93 -1.95 -1.24 28.27
N HIS A 94 -1.69 -2.50 28.59
CA HIS A 94 -2.44 -3.65 28.08
C HIS A 94 -3.49 -4.05 29.11
N ARG A 95 -4.78 -3.85 28.80
CA ARG A 95 -5.84 -4.48 29.61
C ARG A 95 -5.76 -5.99 29.36
N PRO A 96 -5.51 -6.84 30.37
CA PRO A 96 -5.51 -8.29 30.15
C PRO A 96 -6.90 -8.69 29.64
N LEU A 97 -6.97 -9.50 28.57
CA LEU A 97 -8.22 -10.09 28.06
C LEU A 97 -8.72 -11.22 29.00
N ALA A 98 -8.59 -11.04 30.30
CA ALA A 98 -9.05 -11.99 31.30
C ALA A 98 -10.57 -11.80 31.51
N LEU A 99 -11.31 -12.90 31.40
CA LEU A 99 -12.75 -12.91 31.63
C LEU A 99 -13.04 -13.14 33.12
N ASP A 100 -13.85 -12.26 33.72
CA ASP A 100 -14.24 -12.36 35.13
C ASP A 100 -15.36 -13.38 35.33
N ASN A 101 -16.39 -13.35 34.47
CA ASN A 101 -17.54 -14.26 34.55
C ASN A 101 -17.69 -15.17 33.32
N ARG A 102 -16.84 -16.19 33.22
CA ARG A 102 -16.79 -17.11 32.07
C ARG A 102 -18.10 -17.86 31.82
N ARG A 103 -18.84 -18.25 32.86
CA ARG A 103 -20.12 -18.98 32.72
C ARG A 103 -21.19 -18.13 32.03
N LEU A 104 -21.34 -16.87 32.46
CA LEU A 104 -22.30 -15.93 31.87
C LEU A 104 -21.94 -15.62 30.41
N TYR A 105 -20.65 -15.48 30.10
CA TYR A 105 -20.19 -15.29 28.72
C TYR A 105 -20.65 -16.45 27.80
N HIS A 106 -20.50 -17.69 28.25
CA HIS A 106 -20.94 -18.85 27.45
C HIS A 106 -22.46 -18.89 27.23
N ILE A 107 -23.27 -18.57 28.25
CA ILE A 107 -24.75 -18.53 28.12
C ILE A 107 -25.19 -17.43 27.13
N VAL A 108 -24.63 -16.23 27.27
CA VAL A 108 -24.93 -15.09 26.40
C VAL A 108 -24.48 -15.36 24.96
N SER A 109 -23.30 -15.96 24.79
CA SER A 109 -22.79 -16.37 23.47
C SER A 109 -23.70 -17.42 22.81
N TYR A 110 -24.18 -18.41 23.57
CA TYR A 110 -25.11 -19.42 23.06
C TYR A 110 -26.44 -18.82 22.60
N PHE A 111 -27.02 -17.89 23.36
CA PHE A 111 -28.26 -17.22 22.97
C PHE A 111 -28.08 -16.35 21.71
N LEU A 112 -26.97 -15.62 21.62
CA LEU A 112 -26.68 -14.72 20.49
C LEU A 112 -26.22 -15.45 19.24
N PHE A 113 -25.80 -16.71 19.35
CA PHE A 113 -25.31 -17.52 18.23
C PHE A 113 -26.30 -17.54 17.06
N PHE A 114 -27.57 -17.88 17.32
CA PHE A 114 -28.60 -17.95 16.28
C PHE A 114 -28.83 -16.60 15.59
N PHE A 115 -28.87 -15.50 16.35
CA PHE A 115 -29.01 -14.16 15.80
C PHE A 115 -27.83 -13.81 14.89
N TYR A 116 -26.61 -14.18 15.30
CA TYR A 116 -25.41 -13.89 14.53
C TYR A 116 -25.24 -14.72 13.27
N ILE A 117 -25.88 -15.89 13.16
CA ILE A 117 -25.94 -16.62 11.89
C ILE A 117 -26.63 -15.75 10.83
N PHE A 118 -27.81 -15.21 11.12
CA PHE A 118 -28.55 -14.37 10.17
C PHE A 118 -27.82 -13.06 9.85
N VAL A 119 -27.31 -12.36 10.87
CA VAL A 119 -26.50 -11.15 10.66
C VAL A 119 -25.23 -11.48 9.85
N GLY A 120 -24.63 -12.64 10.08
CA GLY A 120 -23.46 -13.14 9.35
C GLY A 120 -23.75 -13.33 7.87
N LEU A 121 -24.91 -13.92 7.52
CA LEU A 121 -25.35 -14.06 6.13
C LEU A 121 -25.51 -12.70 5.44
N CYS A 122 -26.17 -11.74 6.09
CA CYS A 122 -26.28 -10.37 5.55
C CYS A 122 -24.91 -9.70 5.38
N LYS A 123 -24.01 -9.86 6.35
CA LYS A 123 -22.63 -9.32 6.27
C LYS A 123 -21.82 -9.97 5.15
N ALA A 124 -22.05 -11.26 4.85
CA ALA A 124 -21.40 -11.95 3.75
C ALA A 124 -21.82 -11.36 2.39
N ILE A 125 -23.11 -11.05 2.21
CA ILE A 125 -23.60 -10.35 1.02
C ILE A 125 -22.94 -8.96 0.90
N ILE A 126 -22.93 -8.19 1.99
CA ILE A 126 -22.29 -6.86 2.02
C ILE A 126 -20.79 -6.96 1.68
N ARG A 127 -20.10 -8.02 2.11
CA ARG A 127 -18.69 -8.26 1.77
C ARG A 127 -18.49 -8.42 0.27
N VAL A 128 -19.34 -9.19 -0.40
CA VAL A 128 -19.28 -9.36 -1.86
C VAL A 128 -19.55 -8.04 -2.57
N VAL A 129 -20.59 -7.30 -2.16
CA VAL A 129 -20.92 -5.99 -2.74
C VAL A 129 -19.76 -5.01 -2.62
N LYS A 130 -19.14 -4.91 -1.43
CA LYS A 130 -17.94 -4.07 -1.23
C LYS A 130 -16.79 -4.48 -2.15
N GLY A 131 -16.59 -5.79 -2.33
CA GLY A 131 -15.59 -6.33 -3.26
C GLY A 131 -15.83 -5.90 -4.71
N VAL A 132 -17.08 -5.96 -5.19
CA VAL A 132 -17.45 -5.53 -6.54
C VAL A 132 -17.25 -4.02 -6.72
N VAL A 133 -17.72 -3.21 -5.76
CA VAL A 133 -17.60 -1.75 -5.83
C VAL A 133 -16.12 -1.32 -5.87
N LEU A 134 -15.30 -1.86 -4.97
CA LEU A 134 -13.87 -1.56 -4.96
C LEU A 134 -13.19 -2.10 -6.21
N GLY A 135 -13.56 -3.30 -6.66
CA GLY A 135 -13.02 -3.91 -7.87
C GLY A 135 -13.26 -3.07 -9.12
N VAL A 136 -14.47 -2.55 -9.30
CA VAL A 136 -14.78 -1.65 -10.43
C VAL A 136 -14.08 -0.31 -10.30
N ALA A 137 -14.02 0.27 -9.09
CA ALA A 137 -13.36 1.55 -8.86
C ALA A 137 -11.85 1.50 -9.14
N TYR A 138 -11.19 0.38 -8.82
CA TYR A 138 -9.76 0.20 -9.05
C TYR A 138 -9.42 -0.49 -10.38
N LEU A 139 -10.41 -0.95 -11.16
CA LEU A 139 -10.19 -1.65 -12.43
C LEU A 139 -9.36 -0.85 -13.44
N SER A 140 -9.48 0.49 -13.42
CA SER A 140 -8.76 1.38 -14.33
C SER A 140 -7.30 1.62 -13.93
N ARG A 141 -6.90 1.28 -12.70
CA ARG A 141 -5.55 1.54 -12.17
C ARG A 141 -4.74 0.25 -12.13
N LEU A 142 -3.56 0.28 -12.72
CA LEU A 142 -2.61 -0.85 -12.74
C LEU A 142 -1.63 -0.84 -11.56
N ASP A 143 -1.58 0.24 -10.78
CA ASP A 143 -0.63 0.40 -9.67
C ASP A 143 -0.89 -0.59 -8.52
N ARG A 144 -2.11 -1.16 -8.44
CA ARG A 144 -2.52 -2.09 -7.40
C ARG A 144 -3.18 -3.31 -8.02
N CYS A 145 -2.77 -4.49 -7.57
CA CYS A 145 -3.46 -5.71 -7.94
C CYS A 145 -4.84 -5.74 -7.27
N ASN A 146 -5.88 -6.03 -8.06
CA ASN A 146 -7.24 -6.19 -7.56
C ASN A 146 -7.48 -7.58 -6.93
N LEU A 147 -6.52 -8.49 -7.07
CA LEU A 147 -6.59 -9.84 -6.50
C LEU A 147 -6.11 -9.88 -5.05
N ILE A 148 -6.37 -11.01 -4.40
CA ILE A 148 -5.92 -11.30 -3.04
C ILE A 148 -4.39 -11.39 -3.02
N PRO A 149 -3.71 -10.87 -1.96
CA PRO A 149 -2.27 -11.03 -1.79
C PRO A 149 -1.85 -12.49 -1.93
N GLY A 150 -0.83 -12.75 -2.76
CA GLY A 150 -0.38 -14.11 -3.13
C GLY A 150 -0.91 -14.61 -4.48
N PHE A 151 -2.00 -14.06 -4.99
CA PHE A 151 -2.50 -14.33 -6.36
C PHE A 151 -2.14 -13.25 -7.37
N GLU A 152 -1.22 -12.36 -7.01
CA GLU A 152 -0.80 -11.23 -7.85
C GLU A 152 -0.27 -11.69 -9.21
N HIS A 153 0.35 -12.87 -9.29
CA HIS A 153 0.89 -13.43 -10.55
C HIS A 153 -0.17 -13.70 -11.62
N TRP A 154 -1.45 -13.74 -11.23
CA TRP A 154 -2.57 -14.01 -12.13
C TRP A 154 -3.10 -12.74 -12.79
N ASP A 155 -2.63 -11.56 -12.38
CA ASP A 155 -3.00 -10.27 -12.93
C ASP A 155 -1.94 -9.80 -13.95
N PRO A 156 -2.15 -10.00 -15.27
CA PRO A 156 -1.17 -9.60 -16.27
C PRO A 156 -0.98 -8.09 -16.34
N GLY A 157 -2.01 -7.30 -16.00
CA GLY A 157 -1.94 -5.84 -15.96
C GLY A 157 -0.96 -5.38 -14.88
N TYR A 158 -1.15 -5.87 -13.66
CA TYR A 158 -0.23 -5.58 -12.55
C TYR A 158 1.21 -6.06 -12.83
N LEU A 159 1.37 -7.25 -13.43
CA LEU A 159 2.69 -7.78 -13.75
C LEU A 159 3.42 -6.94 -14.80
N SER A 160 2.70 -6.39 -15.78
CA SER A 160 3.27 -5.48 -16.77
C SER A 160 3.77 -4.18 -16.13
N TYR A 161 3.02 -3.65 -15.16
CA TYR A 161 3.39 -2.46 -14.37
C TYR A 161 4.66 -2.70 -13.53
N VAL A 162 4.71 -3.80 -12.78
CA VAL A 162 5.91 -4.14 -11.99
C VAL A 162 7.13 -4.34 -12.90
N SER A 163 6.92 -4.92 -14.08
CA SER A 163 8.00 -5.18 -15.03
C SER A 163 8.58 -3.88 -15.61
N ILE A 164 7.76 -2.89 -15.97
CA ILE A 164 8.28 -1.59 -16.43
C ILE A 164 9.01 -0.86 -15.30
N LEU A 165 8.49 -0.91 -14.07
CA LEU A 165 9.13 -0.28 -12.91
C LEU A 165 10.52 -0.86 -12.64
N GLN A 166 10.69 -2.18 -12.75
CA GLN A 166 11.99 -2.83 -12.61
C GLN A 166 12.99 -2.43 -13.70
N VAL A 167 12.52 -2.34 -14.95
CA VAL A 167 13.33 -1.89 -16.09
C VAL A 167 13.76 -0.43 -15.91
N GLU A 168 12.85 0.43 -15.48
CA GLU A 168 13.14 1.84 -15.18
C GLU A 168 14.13 1.98 -14.02
N MET A 169 13.99 1.20 -12.95
CA MET A 169 14.96 1.21 -11.84
C MET A 169 16.36 0.80 -12.29
N ALA A 170 16.45 -0.18 -13.19
CA ALA A 170 17.73 -0.69 -13.68
C ALA A 170 18.42 0.27 -14.65
N HIS A 171 17.67 0.94 -15.53
CA HIS A 171 18.24 1.81 -16.57
C HIS A 171 18.30 3.30 -16.20
N CYS A 172 17.39 3.78 -15.37
CA CYS A 172 17.20 5.19 -15.05
C CYS A 172 17.39 5.47 -13.56
N HIS A 173 18.35 4.81 -12.91
CA HIS A 173 18.61 5.02 -11.49
C HIS A 173 19.05 6.48 -11.23
N PRO A 174 18.27 7.30 -10.49
CA PRO A 174 18.50 8.75 -10.41
C PRO A 174 19.85 9.09 -9.77
N VAL A 175 20.33 8.27 -8.83
CA VAL A 175 21.66 8.45 -8.22
C VAL A 175 22.78 8.22 -9.24
N LEU A 176 22.62 7.26 -10.14
CA LEU A 176 23.63 6.95 -11.15
C LEU A 176 23.66 8.05 -12.22
N VAL A 177 22.48 8.49 -12.67
CA VAL A 177 22.35 9.59 -13.63
C VAL A 177 22.95 10.89 -13.07
N THR A 178 22.63 11.24 -11.82
CA THR A 178 23.19 12.42 -11.16
C THR A 178 24.69 12.29 -10.90
N PHE A 179 25.19 11.10 -10.53
CA PHE A 179 26.62 10.84 -10.39
C PHE A 179 27.37 11.02 -11.72
N CYS A 180 26.87 10.43 -12.81
CA CYS A 180 27.42 10.62 -14.16
C CYS A 180 27.38 12.09 -14.58
N HIS A 181 26.32 12.82 -14.24
CA HIS A 181 26.21 14.25 -14.52
C HIS A 181 27.23 15.08 -13.74
N LEU A 182 27.42 14.80 -12.44
CA LEU A 182 28.45 15.44 -11.61
C LEU A 182 29.87 15.16 -12.12
N LEU A 183 30.13 13.93 -12.58
CA LEU A 183 31.40 13.55 -13.22
C LEU A 183 31.61 14.26 -14.56
N LYS A 184 30.56 14.44 -15.36
CA LYS A 184 30.64 15.18 -16.64
C LYS A 184 30.85 16.68 -16.43
N GLN A 185 30.22 17.27 -15.42
CA GLN A 185 30.36 18.69 -15.07
C GLN A 185 31.72 19.02 -14.43
N ASN A 186 32.29 18.06 -13.70
CA ASN A 186 33.62 18.16 -13.12
C ASN A 186 34.52 17.11 -13.79
N PRO A 187 34.88 17.27 -15.07
CA PRO A 187 35.79 16.34 -15.71
C PRO A 187 37.03 16.27 -14.84
N ILE A 188 37.35 15.06 -14.37
CA ILE A 188 38.66 14.79 -13.80
C ILE A 188 39.63 15.28 -14.89
N PRO A 189 40.61 16.14 -14.59
CA PRO A 189 41.64 16.49 -15.56
C PRO A 189 42.44 15.21 -15.83
N ARG A 190 41.95 14.37 -16.74
CA ARG A 190 42.69 13.26 -17.31
C ARG A 190 43.51 13.86 -18.42
N ARG A 191 44.83 13.71 -18.26
CA ARG A 191 45.84 13.75 -19.32
C ARG A 191 45.20 13.46 -20.67
N SER A 192 45.24 14.43 -21.57
CA SER A 192 45.16 14.16 -22.99
C SER A 192 46.37 13.31 -23.38
N SER A 193 46.26 12.00 -23.20
CA SER A 193 47.22 11.02 -23.70
C SER A 193 46.45 9.96 -24.48
N PHE A 194 45.88 10.39 -25.59
CA PHE A 194 45.67 9.51 -26.74
C PHE A 194 46.60 10.08 -27.81
N PHE A 195 47.69 9.34 -28.06
CA PHE A 195 48.89 9.70 -28.83
C PHE A 195 49.79 10.76 -28.17
N ILE A 196 50.70 10.32 -27.29
CA ILE A 196 52.11 10.73 -27.16
C ILE A 196 52.68 9.88 -26.00
N GLU A 197 53.89 9.37 -26.20
CA GLU A 197 54.65 8.48 -25.31
C GLU A 197 54.66 8.89 -23.83
N PRO A 198 54.78 7.91 -22.90
CA PRO A 198 54.78 8.21 -21.47
C PRO A 198 56.16 8.72 -21.05
N ASN A 199 56.34 10.03 -20.96
CA ASN A 199 57.48 10.59 -20.23
C ASN A 199 57.12 10.64 -18.72
N ILE A 200 57.96 10.02 -17.89
CA ILE A 200 57.68 9.72 -16.48
C ILE A 200 57.63 11.00 -15.62
N GLU A 201 58.29 12.08 -16.05
CA GLU A 201 58.45 13.35 -15.33
C GLU A 201 57.17 14.21 -15.27
N ASP A 202 56.27 14.12 -16.25
CA ASP A 202 55.04 14.93 -16.29
C ASP A 202 53.98 14.49 -15.27
N THR A 203 54.21 13.37 -14.56
CA THR A 203 53.26 12.84 -13.57
C THR A 203 53.42 13.55 -12.24
N GLU A 204 54.64 13.98 -11.92
CA GLU A 204 54.96 14.62 -10.65
C GLU A 204 54.59 16.11 -10.66
N ALA A 205 54.78 16.81 -11.79
CA ALA A 205 54.52 18.25 -11.90
C ALA A 205 53.04 18.65 -11.73
N VAL A 206 52.09 17.81 -12.15
CA VAL A 206 50.64 18.09 -11.98
C VAL A 206 50.17 17.77 -10.56
N MET A 207 50.79 16.76 -9.92
CA MET A 207 50.52 16.37 -8.54
C MET A 207 51.14 17.35 -7.52
N ASP A 208 52.15 18.12 -7.94
CA ASP A 208 52.80 19.19 -7.17
C ASP A 208 52.14 20.56 -7.26
N SER A 209 51.05 20.69 -8.02
CA SER A 209 50.23 21.90 -7.92
C SER A 209 49.63 22.04 -6.50
N PRO A 210 49.73 23.21 -5.84
CA PRO A 210 49.22 23.41 -4.48
C PRO A 210 47.70 23.16 -4.40
N ILE A 211 47.00 23.32 -5.52
CA ILE A 211 45.56 23.08 -5.68
C ILE A 211 45.23 21.58 -5.68
N GLY A 212 46.08 20.74 -6.29
CA GLY A 212 45.94 19.28 -6.30
C GLY A 212 46.17 18.67 -4.92
N ARG A 213 47.26 19.07 -4.23
CA ARG A 213 47.56 18.60 -2.86
C ARG A 213 46.45 18.97 -1.86
N ARG A 214 45.91 20.20 -1.94
CA ARG A 214 44.79 20.64 -1.08
C ARG A 214 43.53 19.79 -1.28
N ARG A 215 43.17 19.46 -2.53
CA ARG A 215 42.00 18.60 -2.84
C ARG A 215 42.16 17.17 -2.31
N LEU A 216 43.36 16.59 -2.42
CA LEU A 216 43.65 15.25 -1.90
C LEU A 216 43.50 15.17 -0.37
N VAL A 217 44.01 16.18 0.34
CA VAL A 217 43.89 16.26 1.81
C VAL A 217 42.41 16.39 2.21
N ILE A 218 41.65 17.28 1.57
CA ILE A 218 40.20 17.45 1.83
C ILE A 218 39.46 16.12 1.58
N ASN A 219 39.73 15.42 0.48
CA ASN A 219 39.10 14.15 0.18
C ASN A 219 39.43 13.05 1.22
N ARG A 220 40.66 13.01 1.73
CA ARG A 220 41.06 12.09 2.82
C ARG A 220 40.31 12.40 4.12
N TRP A 221 40.18 13.67 4.48
CA TRP A 221 39.41 14.09 5.66
C TRP A 221 37.91 13.81 5.51
N LEU A 222 37.31 14.12 4.35
CA LEU A 222 35.91 13.80 4.07
C LEU A 222 35.64 12.29 4.14
N LYS A 223 36.56 11.47 3.59
CA LYS A 223 36.48 10.01 3.70
C LYS A 223 36.50 9.53 5.15
N LEU A 224 37.44 10.03 5.97
CA LEU A 224 37.53 9.69 7.39
C LEU A 224 36.27 10.12 8.15
N TYR A 225 35.78 11.33 7.87
CA TYR A 225 34.56 11.86 8.47
C TYR A 225 33.33 11.00 8.14
N THR A 226 33.16 10.58 6.89
CA THR A 226 32.06 9.68 6.47
C THR A 226 32.16 8.31 7.15
N LEU A 227 33.37 7.75 7.27
CA LEU A 227 33.59 6.46 7.94
C LEU A 227 33.39 6.54 9.46
N ALA A 228 33.79 7.63 10.10
CA ALA A 228 33.59 7.84 11.54
C ALA A 228 32.10 7.97 11.90
N ARG A 229 31.30 8.60 11.02
CA ARG A 229 29.85 8.74 11.21
C ARG A 229 29.02 7.51 10.79
N ASN A 230 29.59 6.61 10.00
CA ASN A 230 28.91 5.40 9.50
C ASN A 230 29.77 4.15 9.79
N PRO A 231 29.77 3.65 11.05
CA PRO A 231 30.65 2.56 11.46
C PRO A 231 30.35 1.23 10.74
N THR A 232 29.13 1.07 10.21
CA THR A 232 28.70 -0.11 9.44
C THR A 232 29.41 -0.27 8.09
N LEU A 233 30.02 0.80 7.56
CA LEU A 233 30.76 0.76 6.29
C LEU A 233 32.22 0.31 6.44
N ILE A 234 32.75 0.33 7.67
CA ILE A 234 34.12 -0.07 7.99
C ILE A 234 34.39 -1.55 7.65
N PRO A 235 33.54 -2.52 8.04
CA PRO A 235 33.76 -3.93 7.71
C PRO A 235 33.64 -4.20 6.21
N ILE A 236 32.70 -3.57 5.50
CA ILE A 236 32.47 -3.76 4.06
C ILE A 236 33.71 -3.32 3.27
N LYS A 237 34.24 -2.13 3.58
CA LYS A 237 35.48 -1.64 2.96
C LYS A 237 36.68 -2.59 3.16
N LYS A 238 36.78 -3.19 4.35
CA LYS A 238 37.91 -4.08 4.70
C LYS A 238 37.83 -5.44 3.98
N CYS A 239 36.64 -5.85 3.54
CA CYS A 239 36.43 -7.08 2.77
C CYS A 239 36.81 -6.92 1.28
N ASP A 240 36.63 -5.74 0.70
CA ASP A 240 36.89 -5.45 -0.72
C ASP A 240 38.33 -4.99 -1.03
N SER A 241 39.19 -4.84 -0.02
CA SER A 241 40.61 -4.42 -0.15
C SER A 241 41.57 -5.59 0.00
#